data_AF-A0A7Y4SP29-F1
#
_entry.id   AF-A0A7Y4SP29-F1
#
_cell.length_a   1.000
_cell.length_b   1.000
_cell.length_c   1.000
_cell.angle_alpha   90.00
_cell.angle_beta   90.00
_cell.angle_gamma   90.00
#
_symmetry.space_group_name_H-M   'P 1'
#
loop_
_entity.id
_entity.type
_entity.pdbx_description
1 polymer ?
#
loop_
_entity_poly.entity_id
_entity_poly.type
_entity_poly.pdbx_seq_one_letter_code
_entity_poly.pdbx_strand_id
1 'polypeptide(L)'
;MSACPPLQRTMAVVLSLVIVHAVLPITAHAQFGKRILQIGACAGGAYGGAKLGEAIAKSEAARLKLSPAEAKKRQIAFQVGLGLALCGGGAWIAGSVYSKLSKRGQQAREKEVMAALEDAQPHTYADPENPTLTGTVAAQPTFVQGNEECRIVEDRLAAEEAFVKYCRAPGGMWAVKAV
;
A
#
# COMPACT_ATOMS: atom_id res chain seq x y z
N MET A 1 -83.05 -15.12 -23.90
CA MET A 1 -81.89 -16.00 -23.66
C MET A 1 -80.65 -15.32 -24.21
N SER A 2 -79.58 -15.33 -23.41
CA SER A 2 -78.60 -14.25 -23.23
C SER A 2 -77.69 -13.93 -24.42
N ALA A 3 -77.39 -12.63 -24.53
CA ALA A 3 -76.35 -12.03 -25.35
C ALA A 3 -74.96 -12.17 -24.69
N CYS A 4 -73.92 -12.38 -25.50
CA CYS A 4 -72.51 -12.34 -25.14
C CYS A 4 -71.87 -11.06 -25.72
N PRO A 5 -71.19 -10.21 -24.92
CA PRO A 5 -70.30 -9.19 -25.45
C PRO A 5 -68.80 -9.58 -25.35
N PRO A 6 -67.92 -8.94 -26.15
CA PRO A 6 -66.51 -9.29 -26.29
C PRO A 6 -65.61 -8.40 -25.43
N LEU A 7 -64.39 -8.84 -25.07
CA LEU A 7 -63.26 -7.92 -24.83
C LEU A 7 -61.90 -8.64 -24.63
N GLN A 8 -60.93 -8.25 -25.46
CA GLN A 8 -59.52 -7.94 -25.15
C GLN A 8 -58.69 -8.92 -24.28
N ARG A 9 -57.54 -9.38 -24.82
CA ARG A 9 -56.22 -8.79 -24.49
C ARG A 9 -55.07 -9.43 -25.27
N THR A 10 -54.41 -8.56 -26.00
CA THR A 10 -53.03 -8.59 -26.48
C THR A 10 -52.01 -9.11 -25.45
N MET A 11 -51.15 -10.04 -25.86
CA MET A 11 -49.75 -10.08 -25.41
C MET A 11 -48.86 -10.23 -26.64
N ALA A 12 -48.50 -9.08 -27.20
CA ALA A 12 -47.42 -8.98 -28.17
C ALA A 12 -46.09 -9.15 -27.43
N VAL A 13 -45.33 -10.13 -27.87
CA VAL A 13 -43.94 -10.40 -27.48
C VAL A 13 -43.09 -9.23 -27.94
N VAL A 14 -42.58 -8.41 -27.01
CA VAL A 14 -41.66 -7.32 -27.31
C VAL A 14 -40.26 -7.90 -27.49
N LEU A 15 -39.87 -7.94 -28.76
CA LEU A 15 -38.54 -8.14 -29.29
C LEU A 15 -37.67 -6.89 -29.02
N SER A 16 -36.37 -7.12 -28.79
CA SER A 16 -35.26 -6.18 -29.04
C SER A 16 -34.95 -5.06 -28.02
N LEU A 17 -33.97 -5.30 -27.14
CA LEU A 17 -32.85 -4.37 -26.94
C LEU A 17 -31.65 -5.11 -26.32
N VAL A 18 -30.86 -5.79 -27.17
CA VAL A 18 -29.51 -6.24 -26.78
C VAL A 18 -28.63 -5.01 -26.78
N ILE A 19 -28.30 -4.54 -25.58
CA ILE A 19 -27.38 -3.44 -25.36
C ILE A 19 -25.97 -3.96 -25.66
N VAL A 20 -25.49 -3.69 -26.88
CA VAL A 20 -24.08 -3.77 -27.25
C VAL A 20 -23.38 -2.56 -26.63
N HIS A 21 -22.97 -2.65 -25.36
CA HIS A 21 -21.86 -1.82 -24.88
C HIS A 21 -20.58 -2.49 -25.34
N ALA A 22 -20.16 -2.15 -26.56
CA ALA A 22 -18.83 -2.42 -27.05
C ALA A 22 -17.84 -1.84 -26.03
N VAL A 23 -17.10 -2.77 -25.42
CA VAL A 23 -15.96 -2.55 -24.55
C VAL A 23 -14.95 -1.72 -25.33
N LEU A 24 -14.94 -0.40 -25.13
CA LEU A 24 -13.81 0.42 -25.51
C LEU A 24 -12.71 0.14 -24.49
N PRO A 25 -11.51 -0.32 -24.92
CA PRO A 25 -10.39 -0.41 -24.01
C PRO A 25 -10.08 1.00 -23.55
N ILE A 26 -10.30 1.26 -22.25
CA ILE A 26 -9.82 2.47 -21.60
C ILE A 26 -8.30 2.43 -21.76
N THR A 27 -7.81 3.19 -22.72
CA THR A 27 -6.41 3.38 -23.01
C THR A 27 -5.69 3.79 -21.73
N ALA A 28 -4.76 2.92 -21.33
CA ALA A 28 -3.86 3.07 -20.21
C ALA A 28 -2.94 4.28 -20.39
N HIS A 29 -3.42 5.48 -20.06
CA HIS A 29 -2.59 6.71 -20.02
C HIS A 29 -2.75 7.56 -18.76
N ALA A 30 -3.45 7.06 -17.73
CA ALA A 30 -3.55 7.76 -16.44
C ALA A 30 -2.53 7.28 -15.37
N GLN A 31 -1.66 6.31 -15.67
CA GLN A 31 -0.70 5.76 -14.68
C GLN A 31 0.58 6.58 -14.50
N PHE A 32 0.85 7.59 -15.34
CA PHE A 32 2.09 8.37 -15.25
C PHE A 32 1.98 9.66 -14.42
N GLY A 33 0.78 10.13 -14.08
CA GLY A 33 0.59 11.43 -13.42
C GLY A 33 0.81 11.44 -11.90
N LYS A 34 0.75 10.29 -11.21
CA LYS A 34 0.83 10.21 -9.73
C LYS A 34 2.21 9.91 -9.16
N ARG A 35 3.25 9.76 -9.99
CA ARG A 35 4.65 9.66 -9.53
C ARG A 35 5.28 11.02 -9.17
N ILE A 36 4.64 12.14 -9.51
CA ILE A 36 5.24 13.48 -9.30
C ILE A 36 5.25 13.87 -7.81
N LEU A 37 4.31 13.35 -7.00
CA LEU A 37 4.34 13.52 -5.54
C LEU A 37 5.39 12.64 -4.84
N GLN A 38 5.89 11.58 -5.50
CA GLN A 38 7.05 10.83 -5.00
C GLN A 38 8.36 11.60 -5.25
N ILE A 39 8.50 12.31 -6.38
CA ILE A 39 9.76 12.99 -6.75
C ILE A 39 10.04 14.24 -5.89
N GLY A 40 9.02 15.03 -5.54
CA GLY A 40 9.19 16.17 -4.62
C GLY A 40 9.54 15.76 -3.19
N ALA A 41 9.18 14.54 -2.78
CA ALA A 41 9.55 13.97 -1.49
C ALA A 41 10.99 13.44 -1.46
N CYS A 42 11.60 13.09 -2.60
CA CYS A 42 12.94 12.48 -2.60
C CYS A 42 14.07 13.49 -2.20
N ALA A 43 13.90 14.80 -2.43
CA ALA A 43 14.96 15.81 -2.17
C ALA A 43 14.87 16.50 -0.80
N GLY A 44 13.67 16.63 -0.22
CA GLY A 44 13.45 17.09 1.16
C GLY A 44 13.22 15.95 2.17
N GLY A 45 13.20 14.70 1.69
CA GLY A 45 12.71 13.51 2.39
C GLY A 45 13.59 12.99 3.51
N ALA A 46 14.88 13.31 3.55
CA ALA A 46 15.73 12.85 4.64
C ALA A 46 15.36 13.52 5.99
N TYR A 47 15.17 14.85 6.00
CA TYR A 47 14.73 15.58 7.20
C TYR A 47 13.22 15.40 7.44
N GLY A 48 12.42 15.53 6.37
CA GLY A 48 10.97 15.34 6.42
C GLY A 48 10.60 13.94 6.90
N GLY A 49 11.22 12.91 6.32
CA GLY A 49 11.03 11.49 6.66
C GLY A 49 11.52 11.11 8.05
N ALA A 50 12.60 11.71 8.56
CA ALA A 50 13.06 11.47 9.93
C ALA A 50 12.04 11.99 10.97
N LYS A 51 11.48 13.18 10.75
CA LYS A 51 10.41 13.75 11.59
C LYS A 51 9.10 13.00 11.42
N LEU A 52 8.82 12.53 10.21
CA LEU A 52 7.68 11.68 9.91
C LEU A 52 7.74 10.36 10.68
N GLY A 53 8.89 9.69 10.64
CA GLY A 53 9.12 8.44 11.35
C GLY A 53 9.01 8.61 12.86
N GLU A 54 9.52 9.73 13.38
CA GLU A 54 9.34 10.10 14.79
C GLU A 54 7.85 10.28 15.16
N ALA A 55 7.06 10.95 14.33
CA ALA A 55 5.64 11.17 14.57
C ALA A 55 4.83 9.86 14.52
N ILE A 56 5.03 9.03 13.48
CA ILE A 56 4.38 7.70 13.38
C ILE A 56 4.75 6.86 14.59
N ALA A 57 6.03 6.80 14.94
CA ALA A 57 6.51 5.96 16.02
C ALA A 57 5.98 6.40 17.38
N LYS A 58 5.85 7.71 17.64
CA LYS A 58 5.20 8.21 18.85
C LYS A 58 3.72 7.84 18.93
N SER A 59 2.99 8.03 17.82
CA SER A 59 1.58 7.63 17.73
C SER A 59 1.42 6.13 17.99
N GLU A 60 2.28 5.32 17.40
CA GLU A 60 2.27 3.87 17.53
C GLU A 60 2.70 3.39 18.92
N ALA A 61 3.70 4.02 19.52
CA ALA A 61 4.12 3.73 20.88
C ALA A 61 3.01 4.04 21.89
N ALA A 62 2.28 5.15 21.70
CA ALA A 62 1.11 5.47 22.50
C ALA A 62 -0.02 4.44 22.31
N ARG A 63 -0.32 4.06 21.06
CA ARG A 63 -1.36 3.07 20.74
C ARG A 63 -1.06 1.71 21.36
N LEU A 64 0.19 1.26 21.29
CA LEU A 64 0.63 -0.04 21.80
C LEU A 64 1.12 -0.02 23.25
N LYS A 65 1.16 1.15 23.90
CA LYS A 65 1.69 1.34 25.26
C LYS A 65 3.11 0.79 25.43
N LEU A 66 3.97 1.06 24.46
CA LEU A 66 5.35 0.57 24.44
C LEU A 66 6.20 1.24 25.52
N SER A 67 7.18 0.51 26.05
CA SER A 67 8.24 1.10 26.87
C SER A 67 9.09 2.10 26.06
N PRO A 68 9.82 3.02 26.70
CA PRO A 68 10.70 3.95 25.99
C PRO A 68 11.74 3.27 25.10
N ALA A 69 12.25 2.10 25.51
CA ALA A 69 13.22 1.32 24.73
C ALA A 69 12.59 0.73 23.47
N GLU A 70 11.41 0.12 23.59
CA GLU A 70 10.66 -0.43 22.45
C GLU A 70 10.19 0.67 21.50
N ALA A 71 9.74 1.81 22.03
CA ALA A 71 9.36 2.97 21.24
C ALA A 71 10.54 3.49 20.40
N LYS A 72 11.75 3.56 20.99
CA LYS A 72 12.96 3.97 20.26
C LYS A 72 13.34 2.95 19.18
N LYS A 73 13.29 1.65 19.47
CA LYS A 73 13.54 0.60 18.46
C LYS A 73 12.55 0.75 17.29
N ARG A 74 11.27 0.91 17.60
CA ARG A 74 10.21 1.06 16.60
C ARG A 74 10.35 2.36 15.80
N GLN A 75 10.81 3.43 16.42
CA GLN A 75 11.14 4.69 15.74
C GLN A 75 12.21 4.50 14.67
N ILE A 76 13.31 3.80 14.99
CA ILE A 76 14.37 3.53 14.03
C ILE A 76 13.82 2.70 12.86
N ALA A 77 13.03 1.66 13.15
CA ALA A 77 12.40 0.85 12.11
C ALA A 77 11.47 1.67 11.20
N PHE A 78 10.69 2.61 11.74
CA PHE A 78 9.89 3.53 10.92
C PHE A 78 10.73 4.49 10.08
N GLN A 79 11.87 4.97 10.59
CA GLN A 79 12.79 5.82 9.83
C GLN A 79 13.42 5.06 8.65
N VAL A 80 13.85 3.81 8.87
CA VAL A 80 14.36 2.93 7.81
C VAL A 80 13.27 2.66 6.78
N GLY A 81 12.10 2.21 7.22
CA GLY A 81 10.99 1.88 6.32
C GLY A 81 10.51 3.07 5.49
N LEU A 82 10.35 4.25 6.09
CA LEU A 82 10.00 5.45 5.35
C LEU A 82 11.08 5.86 4.36
N GLY A 83 12.35 5.72 4.73
CA GLY A 83 13.43 5.89 3.77
C GLY A 83 13.25 4.99 2.56
N LEU A 84 12.92 3.71 2.79
CA LEU A 84 12.72 2.73 1.71
C LEU A 84 11.51 3.07 0.84
N ALA A 85 10.43 3.57 1.45
CA ALA A 85 9.20 3.89 0.73
C ALA A 85 9.26 5.23 -0.03
N LEU A 86 10.08 6.19 0.41
CA LEU A 86 10.17 7.55 -0.13
C LEU A 86 11.45 7.77 -0.98
N CYS A 87 11.72 6.84 -1.90
CA CYS A 87 12.81 6.89 -2.90
C CYS A 87 14.22 6.51 -2.45
N GLY A 88 14.41 5.78 -1.34
CA GLY A 88 15.72 5.21 -1.00
C GLY A 88 16.78 6.22 -0.54
N GLY A 89 16.41 7.49 -0.34
CA GLY A 89 17.32 8.61 -0.10
C GLY A 89 17.27 9.12 1.33
N GLY A 90 17.92 8.41 2.25
CA GLY A 90 18.08 8.90 3.62
C GLY A 90 19.28 8.26 4.31
N ALA A 91 19.96 9.01 5.17
CA ALA A 91 21.11 8.53 5.95
C ALA A 91 20.79 7.23 6.72
N TRP A 92 19.54 7.06 7.13
CA TRP A 92 19.05 5.86 7.81
C TRP A 92 19.09 4.59 6.97
N ILE A 93 18.88 4.68 5.65
CA ILE A 93 19.01 3.51 4.77
C ILE A 93 20.48 3.23 4.51
N ALA A 94 21.31 4.26 4.30
CA ALA A 94 22.72 4.10 3.96
C ALA A 94 23.51 3.29 5.02
N GLY A 95 23.10 3.38 6.30
CA GLY A 95 23.66 2.56 7.38
C GLY A 95 22.98 1.20 7.60
N SER A 96 21.92 0.89 6.85
CA SER A 96 21.10 -0.32 7.02
C SER A 96 21.48 -1.43 6.04
N VAL A 97 21.15 -2.67 6.36
CA VAL A 97 21.29 -3.81 5.44
C VAL A 97 20.49 -3.62 4.14
N TYR A 98 19.42 -2.84 4.16
CA TYR A 98 18.60 -2.54 2.99
C TYR A 98 19.34 -1.74 1.92
N SER A 99 20.39 -0.99 2.28
CA SER A 99 21.26 -0.32 1.28
C SER A 99 22.01 -1.29 0.37
N LYS A 100 22.11 -2.57 0.77
CA LYS A 100 22.81 -3.61 0.02
C LYS A 100 21.93 -4.27 -1.04
N LEU A 101 20.63 -3.99 -1.05
CA LEU A 101 19.73 -4.48 -2.08
C LEU A 101 20.04 -3.80 -3.42
N SER A 102 20.23 -4.61 -4.46
CA SER A 102 20.25 -4.16 -5.85
C SER A 102 18.94 -3.44 -6.20
N LYS A 103 18.95 -2.70 -7.30
CA LYS A 103 17.72 -2.06 -7.79
C LYS A 103 16.62 -3.10 -8.07
N ARG A 104 16.99 -4.28 -8.57
CA ARG A 104 16.04 -5.39 -8.80
C ARG A 104 15.56 -6.01 -7.49
N GLY A 105 16.43 -6.11 -6.48
CA GLY A 105 16.06 -6.52 -5.12
C GLY A 105 15.05 -5.56 -4.48
N GLN A 106 15.25 -4.25 -4.62
CA GLN A 106 14.30 -3.24 -4.15
C GLN A 106 12.93 -3.34 -4.83
N GLN A 107 12.92 -3.59 -6.15
CA GLN A 107 11.66 -3.81 -6.90
C GLN A 107 10.95 -5.11 -6.48
N ALA A 108 11.69 -6.20 -6.28
CA ALA A 108 11.14 -7.46 -5.78
C ALA A 108 10.52 -7.26 -4.40
N ARG A 109 11.23 -6.60 -3.49
CA ARG A 109 10.72 -6.22 -2.17
C ARG A 109 9.44 -5.38 -2.27
N GLU A 110 9.44 -4.30 -3.06
CA GLU A 110 8.29 -3.41 -3.19
C GLU A 110 7.05 -4.15 -3.69
N LYS A 111 7.23 -5.07 -4.66
CA LYS A 111 6.15 -5.95 -5.14
C LYS A 111 5.55 -6.76 -3.99
N GLU A 112 6.38 -7.41 -3.17
CA GLU A 112 5.88 -8.23 -2.06
C GLU A 112 5.28 -7.39 -0.93
N VAL A 113 5.77 -6.17 -0.70
CA VAL A 113 5.14 -5.21 0.23
C VAL A 113 3.71 -4.89 -0.21
N MET A 114 3.50 -4.63 -1.50
CA MET A 114 2.17 -4.33 -2.03
C MET A 114 1.25 -5.57 -1.99
N ALA A 115 1.79 -6.77 -2.23
CA ALA A 115 1.04 -8.02 -2.07
C ALA A 115 0.57 -8.21 -0.62
N ALA A 116 1.48 -8.06 0.37
CA ALA A 116 1.17 -8.16 1.79
C ALA A 116 0.11 -7.14 2.24
N LEU A 117 0.12 -5.94 1.67
CA LEU A 117 -0.90 -4.92 1.94
C LEU A 117 -2.28 -5.34 1.48
N GLU A 118 -2.40 -6.01 0.34
CA GLU A 118 -3.68 -6.41 -0.22
C GLU A 118 -4.25 -7.66 0.46
N ASP A 119 -3.45 -8.72 0.62
CA ASP A 119 -3.94 -10.01 1.11
C ASP A 119 -3.75 -10.25 2.62
N ALA A 120 -3.06 -9.33 3.31
CA ALA A 120 -2.72 -9.43 4.73
C ALA A 120 -1.88 -10.68 5.09
N GLN A 121 -1.23 -11.32 4.12
CA GLN A 121 -0.39 -12.49 4.35
C GLN A 121 1.08 -12.11 4.44
N PRO A 122 1.91 -12.92 5.13
CA PRO A 122 3.36 -12.81 5.03
C PRO A 122 3.84 -13.21 3.63
N HIS A 123 4.73 -12.42 3.03
CA HIS A 123 5.42 -12.73 1.79
C HIS A 123 6.93 -12.73 1.99
N THR A 124 7.66 -13.35 1.08
CA THR A 124 9.12 -13.40 1.10
C THR A 124 9.69 -12.87 -0.21
N TYR A 125 10.84 -12.21 -0.13
CA TYR A 125 11.57 -11.73 -1.30
C TYR A 125 13.05 -12.10 -1.18
N ALA A 126 13.70 -12.21 -2.32
CA ALA A 126 15.14 -12.37 -2.42
C ALA A 126 15.67 -11.37 -3.45
N ASP A 127 16.86 -10.83 -3.22
CA ASP A 127 17.55 -10.04 -4.23
C ASP A 127 17.99 -10.95 -5.39
N PRO A 128 17.51 -10.73 -6.63
CA PRO A 128 17.90 -11.54 -7.78
C PRO A 128 19.40 -11.48 -8.09
N GLU A 129 20.07 -10.40 -7.71
CA GLU A 129 21.49 -10.17 -7.95
C GLU A 129 22.35 -10.59 -6.74
N ASN A 130 21.73 -10.79 -5.58
CA ASN A 130 22.37 -11.37 -4.41
C ASN A 130 21.38 -12.26 -3.63
N PRO A 131 21.16 -13.52 -4.04
CA PRO A 131 20.14 -14.38 -3.44
C PRO A 131 20.32 -14.70 -1.94
N THR A 132 21.46 -14.33 -1.36
CA THR A 132 21.69 -14.43 0.10
C THR A 132 20.97 -13.34 0.89
N LEU A 133 20.63 -12.21 0.25
CA LEU A 133 19.79 -11.17 0.82
C LEU A 133 18.33 -11.54 0.64
N THR A 134 17.79 -12.23 1.64
CA THR A 134 16.38 -12.61 1.70
C THR A 134 15.68 -11.88 2.83
N GLY A 135 14.44 -11.47 2.56
CA GLY A 135 13.62 -10.78 3.52
C GLY A 135 12.19 -11.30 3.55
N THR A 136 11.48 -10.89 4.59
CA THR A 136 10.06 -11.18 4.78
C THR A 136 9.31 -9.88 4.96
N VAL A 137 8.08 -9.84 4.45
CA VAL A 137 7.18 -8.71 4.62
C VAL A 137 5.85 -9.23 5.16
N ALA A 138 5.28 -8.55 6.14
CA ALA A 138 3.99 -8.90 6.71
C ALA A 138 3.23 -7.62 7.04
N ALA A 139 1.94 -7.56 6.69
CA ALA A 139 1.07 -6.49 7.14
C ALA A 139 0.50 -6.82 8.52
N GLN A 140 0.61 -5.86 9.45
CA GLN A 140 -0.07 -5.92 10.74
C GLN A 140 -1.59 -5.85 10.54
N PRO A 141 -2.38 -6.28 11.55
CA PRO A 141 -3.83 -6.11 11.53
C PRO A 141 -4.23 -4.67 11.22
N THR A 142 -5.32 -4.56 10.47
CA THR A 142 -5.88 -3.29 10.04
C THR A 142 -6.36 -2.46 11.22
N PHE A 143 -6.19 -1.14 11.14
CA PHE A 143 -6.79 -0.18 12.05
C PHE A 143 -7.36 1.00 11.27
N VAL A 144 -8.36 1.67 11.83
CA VAL A 144 -9.02 2.82 11.19
C VAL A 144 -8.44 4.11 11.73
N GLN A 145 -8.23 5.09 10.84
CA GLN A 145 -7.87 6.44 11.22
C GLN A 145 -8.62 7.45 10.37
N GLY A 146 -9.50 8.23 11.02
CA GLY A 146 -10.46 9.05 10.30
C GLY A 146 -11.38 8.18 9.44
N ASN A 147 -11.38 8.42 8.13
CA ASN A 147 -12.11 7.62 7.14
C ASN A 147 -11.20 6.65 6.35
N GLU A 148 -9.93 6.50 6.74
CA GLU A 148 -8.97 5.64 6.05
C GLU A 148 -8.78 4.30 6.78
N GLU A 149 -8.64 3.24 5.99
CA GLU A 149 -8.12 1.94 6.43
C GLU A 149 -6.60 2.01 6.43
N CYS A 150 -5.96 1.72 7.57
CA CYS A 150 -4.51 1.76 7.71
C CYS A 150 -3.94 0.39 8.11
N ARG A 151 -2.73 0.12 7.62
CA ARG A 151 -1.90 -1.04 7.98
C ARG A 151 -0.46 -0.59 8.18
N ILE A 152 0.24 -1.29 9.05
CA ILE A 152 1.70 -1.17 9.17
C ILE A 152 2.29 -2.40 8.51
N VAL A 153 3.12 -2.19 7.49
CA VAL A 153 3.94 -3.25 6.94
C VAL A 153 5.20 -3.34 7.77
N GLU A 154 5.45 -4.54 8.27
CA GLU A 154 6.69 -4.98 8.85
C GLU A 154 7.51 -5.69 7.78
N ASP A 155 8.69 -5.17 7.52
CA ASP A 155 9.65 -5.73 6.60
C ASP A 155 10.91 -6.08 7.39
N ARG A 156 11.41 -7.29 7.19
CA ARG A 156 12.60 -7.80 7.84
C ARG A 156 13.58 -8.27 6.79
N LEU A 157 14.79 -7.75 6.84
CA LEU A 157 15.91 -8.19 6.02
C LEU A 157 17.05 -8.54 6.97
N ALA A 158 17.45 -9.81 6.97
CA ALA A 158 18.36 -10.36 7.99
C ALA A 158 17.86 -10.05 9.43
N ALA A 159 18.64 -9.33 10.23
CA ALA A 159 18.31 -8.96 11.61
C ALA A 159 17.69 -7.55 11.76
N GLU A 160 17.48 -6.83 10.65
CA GLU A 160 16.98 -5.46 10.67
C GLU A 160 15.51 -5.39 10.28
N GLU A 161 14.76 -4.55 11.00
CA GLU A 161 13.33 -4.33 10.81
C GLU A 161 13.09 -2.94 10.22
N ALA A 162 12.15 -2.86 9.29
CA ALA A 162 11.65 -1.65 8.70
C ALA A 162 10.13 -1.62 8.81
N PHE A 163 9.58 -0.50 9.29
CA PHE A 163 8.14 -0.31 9.38
C PHE A 163 7.68 0.80 8.45
N VAL A 164 6.58 0.56 7.75
CA VAL A 164 5.91 1.58 6.94
C VAL A 164 4.43 1.53 7.17
N LYS A 165 3.85 2.68 7.51
CA LYS A 165 2.41 2.82 7.61
C LYS A 165 1.84 3.21 6.24
N TYR A 166 0.87 2.43 5.78
CA TYR A 166 0.08 2.71 4.61
C TYR A 166 -1.37 2.91 5.01
N CYS A 167 -2.04 3.86 4.38
CA CYS A 167 -3.48 4.00 4.50
C CYS A 167 -4.13 4.14 3.12
N ARG A 168 -5.40 3.76 3.03
CA ARG A 168 -6.25 3.97 1.85
C ARG A 168 -7.63 4.47 2.27
N ALA A 169 -8.18 5.38 1.49
CA ALA A 169 -9.60 5.72 1.54
C ALA A 169 -10.44 4.53 1.02
N PRO A 170 -11.76 4.49 1.28
CA PRO A 170 -12.63 3.44 0.76
C PRO A 170 -12.54 3.35 -0.77
N GLY A 171 -12.16 2.17 -1.29
CA GLY A 171 -11.94 1.96 -2.74
C GLY A 171 -10.73 2.69 -3.33
N GLY A 172 -9.90 3.31 -2.49
CA GLY A 172 -8.67 4.01 -2.87
C GLY A 172 -7.45 3.09 -2.91
N MET A 173 -6.35 3.63 -3.43
CA MET A 173 -5.03 2.97 -3.41
C MET A 173 -4.32 3.19 -2.07
N TRP A 174 -3.48 2.24 -1.66
CA TRP A 174 -2.57 2.40 -0.54
C TRP A 174 -1.57 3.54 -0.79
N ALA A 175 -1.37 4.38 0.22
CA ALA A 175 -0.38 5.44 0.22
C ALA A 175 0.36 5.48 1.56
N VAL A 176 1.65 5.79 1.52
CA VAL A 176 2.46 6.00 2.72
C VAL A 176 1.89 7.20 3.49
N LYS A 177 1.61 7.02 4.79
CA LYS A 177 1.06 8.08 5.65
C LYS A 177 1.81 8.20 6.96
N ALA A 178 1.96 9.45 7.38
CA ALA A 178 2.66 9.87 8.60
C ALA A 178 1.78 9.85 9.85
N VAL A 179 0.53 10.23 9.65
CA VAL A 179 -0.49 10.37 10.68
C VAL A 179 -1.78 10.20 9.93
#